data_AF-A0A3D0HGD4-F1
#
_entry.id   AF-A0A3D0HGD4-F1
#
_cell.length_a   1.000
_cell.length_b   1.000
_cell.length_c   1.000
_cell.angle_alpha   90.00
_cell.angle_beta   90.00
_cell.angle_gamma   90.00
#
_symmetry.space_group_name_H-M   'P 1'
#
loop_
_entity.id
_entity.type
_entity.pdbx_description
1 polymer ?
#
loop_
_entity_poly.entity_id
_entity_poly.type
_entity_poly.pdbx_seq_one_letter_code
_entity_poly.pdbx_strand_id
1 'polypeptide(L)'
;VVLDAERHDRLVAVVSHLPHLTAATLMGLAHLTAEEHVAVLRLAAGGFRDMTRVASGLPQIWIDICRENRVAILDALDGMISGLTEMRGIVESQDNQALLARLSTARNARANLPGRVHELMDVCEVRVPIPDRSGAAAEIFTLAADLGVNIANFEVSHSVEGDRGILVLIIDKASAEMFRGGLMARKFRPSI
;
A
#
# COMPACT_ATOMS: atom_id res chain seq x y z
N VAL A 1 21.18 -7.67 3.71
CA VAL A 1 21.87 -6.39 4.04
C VAL A 1 22.38 -6.52 5.47
N VAL A 2 23.66 -6.22 5.72
CA VAL A 2 24.21 -6.14 7.08
C VAL A 2 24.31 -4.65 7.43
N LEU A 3 23.78 -4.28 8.60
CA LEU A 3 23.74 -2.91 9.10
C LEU A 3 24.32 -2.88 10.52
N ASP A 4 24.96 -1.78 10.89
CA ASP A 4 25.26 -1.50 12.28
C ASP A 4 23.95 -1.23 13.07
N ALA A 5 24.00 -1.43 14.39
CA ALA A 5 22.82 -1.36 15.25
C ALA A 5 22.15 0.02 15.20
N GLU A 6 22.93 1.09 15.26
CA GLU A 6 22.40 2.46 15.29
C GLU A 6 21.69 2.82 13.98
N ARG A 7 22.27 2.41 12.84
CA ARG A 7 21.64 2.59 11.52
C ARG A 7 20.42 1.70 11.35
N HIS A 8 20.46 0.47 11.84
CA HIS A 8 19.29 -0.41 11.86
C HIS A 8 18.13 0.25 12.61
N ASP A 9 18.38 0.76 13.81
CA ASP A 9 17.36 1.32 14.69
C ASP A 9 16.71 2.57 14.09
N ARG A 10 17.50 3.47 13.47
CA ARG A 10 16.96 4.60 12.72
C ARG A 10 16.09 4.19 11.54
N LEU A 11 16.53 3.21 10.77
CA LEU A 11 15.77 2.76 9.60
C LEU A 11 14.46 2.09 10.03
N VAL A 12 14.50 1.20 11.00
CA VAL A 12 13.31 0.50 11.53
C VAL A 12 12.35 1.47 12.21
N ALA A 13 12.85 2.53 12.87
CA ALA A 13 11.99 3.59 13.39
C ALA A 13 11.11 4.20 12.30
N VAL A 14 11.68 4.50 11.13
CA VAL A 14 10.94 5.10 10.01
C VAL A 14 10.03 4.09 9.29
N VAL A 15 10.49 2.87 9.02
CA VAL A 15 9.75 1.93 8.16
C VAL A 15 8.83 0.97 8.93
N SER A 16 8.92 0.90 10.27
CA SER A 16 8.14 -0.01 11.10
C SER A 16 7.49 0.66 12.30
N HIS A 17 8.26 1.37 13.14
CA HIS A 17 7.72 1.89 14.39
C HIS A 17 6.78 3.08 14.19
N LEU A 18 7.24 4.09 13.45
CA LEU A 18 6.46 5.27 13.12
C LEU A 18 5.14 4.91 12.41
N PRO A 19 5.10 4.02 11.39
CA PRO A 19 3.85 3.56 10.79
C PRO A 19 2.83 3.01 11.80
N HIS A 20 3.27 2.24 12.80
CA HIS A 20 2.36 1.72 13.82
C HIS A 20 1.80 2.84 14.71
N LEU A 21 2.67 3.74 15.19
CA LEU A 21 2.27 4.86 16.04
C LEU A 21 1.35 5.85 15.30
N THR A 22 1.62 6.12 14.02
CA THR A 22 0.75 6.93 13.16
C THR A 22 -0.61 6.25 12.93
N ALA A 23 -0.62 4.93 12.68
CA ALA A 23 -1.87 4.18 12.54
C ALA A 23 -2.72 4.21 13.82
N ALA A 24 -2.09 4.03 14.99
CA ALA A 24 -2.76 4.13 16.28
C ALA A 24 -3.31 5.53 16.52
N THR A 25 -2.54 6.57 16.21
CA THR A 25 -2.96 7.97 16.35
C THR A 25 -4.14 8.30 15.42
N LEU A 26 -4.08 7.85 14.17
CA LEU A 26 -5.15 8.05 13.18
C LEU A 26 -6.46 7.35 13.60
N MET A 27 -6.35 6.11 14.09
CA MET A 27 -7.51 5.38 14.61
C MET A 27 -8.08 6.06 15.87
N GLY A 28 -7.22 6.55 16.76
CA GLY A 28 -7.62 7.31 17.94
C GLY A 28 -8.40 8.58 17.58
N LEU A 29 -7.94 9.34 16.58
CA LEU A 29 -8.66 10.51 16.08
C LEU A 29 -10.05 10.13 15.56
N ALA A 30 -10.14 9.10 14.72
CA ALA A 30 -11.42 8.64 14.18
C ALA A 30 -12.37 8.13 15.27
N HIS A 31 -11.84 7.46 16.31
CA HIS A 31 -12.62 7.01 17.46
C HIS A 31 -13.24 8.18 18.23
N LEU A 32 -12.43 9.21 18.55
CA LEU A 32 -12.91 10.41 19.23
C LEU A 32 -13.98 11.15 18.42
N THR A 33 -13.78 11.33 17.11
CA THR A 33 -14.79 11.97 16.24
C THR A 33 -16.07 11.15 16.14
N ALA A 34 -15.99 9.81 16.27
CA ALA A 34 -17.15 8.95 16.21
C ALA A 34 -18.07 9.05 17.44
N GLU A 35 -17.55 9.52 18.58
CA GLU A 35 -18.36 9.82 19.77
C GLU A 35 -19.39 10.92 19.48
N GLU A 36 -19.00 11.90 18.67
CA GLU A 36 -19.87 12.99 18.21
C GLU A 36 -20.67 12.60 16.95
N HIS A 37 -20.08 11.77 16.09
CA HIS A 37 -20.63 11.42 14.78
C HIS A 37 -20.46 9.93 14.44
N VAL A 38 -21.43 9.10 14.85
CA VAL A 38 -21.45 7.64 14.61
C VAL A 38 -21.23 7.24 13.14
N ALA A 39 -21.57 8.11 12.19
CA ALA A 39 -21.35 7.89 10.76
C ALA A 39 -19.87 7.75 10.36
N VAL A 40 -18.93 8.34 11.12
CA VAL A 40 -17.49 8.34 10.78
C VAL A 40 -16.92 6.94 10.63
N LEU A 41 -17.22 6.03 11.57
CA LEU A 41 -16.76 4.64 11.49
C LEU A 41 -17.50 3.82 10.43
N ARG A 42 -18.72 4.23 10.05
CA ARG A 42 -19.46 3.61 8.94
C ARG A 42 -18.92 4.04 7.58
N LEU A 43 -18.42 5.27 7.48
CA LEU A 43 -17.78 5.84 6.30
C LEU A 43 -16.30 5.46 6.18
N ALA A 44 -15.71 4.82 7.19
CA ALA A 44 -14.35 4.29 7.17
C ALA A 44 -14.21 3.15 6.13
N ALA A 45 -13.98 3.56 4.89
CA ALA A 45 -13.81 2.71 3.71
C ALA A 45 -12.42 2.04 3.67
N GLY A 46 -12.17 1.24 2.63
CA GLY A 46 -10.97 0.38 2.49
C GLY A 46 -9.64 1.08 2.80
N GLY A 47 -9.40 2.27 2.23
CA GLY A 47 -8.13 2.99 2.46
C GLY A 47 -7.86 3.36 3.92
N PHE A 48 -8.90 3.71 4.69
CA PHE A 48 -8.74 3.96 6.13
C PHE A 48 -8.40 2.66 6.87
N ARG A 49 -9.12 1.56 6.55
CA ARG A 49 -8.87 0.24 7.15
C ARG A 49 -7.47 -0.26 6.87
N ASP A 50 -6.95 -0.03 5.66
CA ASP A 50 -5.60 -0.44 5.28
C ASP A 50 -4.53 0.34 6.03
N MET A 51 -4.68 1.66 6.13
CA MET A 51 -3.75 2.51 6.88
C MET A 51 -3.76 2.21 8.38
N THR A 52 -4.92 1.87 8.93
CA THR A 52 -5.08 1.57 10.37
C THR A 52 -4.94 0.10 10.72
N ARG A 53 -4.76 -0.80 9.74
CA ARG A 53 -4.67 -2.26 9.96
C ARG A 53 -3.63 -2.62 11.03
N VAL A 54 -2.48 -1.96 11.01
CA VAL A 54 -1.39 -2.27 11.95
C VAL A 54 -1.66 -1.79 13.37
N ALA A 55 -2.60 -0.86 13.59
CA ALA A 55 -2.99 -0.39 14.93
C ALA A 55 -3.64 -1.49 15.78
N SER A 56 -4.06 -2.61 15.18
CA SER A 56 -4.56 -3.80 15.87
C SER A 56 -3.48 -4.66 16.54
N GLY A 57 -2.20 -4.23 16.48
CA GLY A 57 -1.09 -4.93 17.11
C GLY A 57 -1.20 -4.98 18.65
N LEU A 58 -0.55 -5.98 19.26
CA LEU A 58 -0.58 -6.18 20.72
C LEU A 58 0.11 -5.02 21.47
N PRO A 59 -0.61 -4.22 22.27
CA PRO A 59 -0.06 -3.00 22.86
C PRO A 59 1.17 -3.23 23.74
N GLN A 60 1.21 -4.37 24.45
CA GLN A 60 2.30 -4.68 25.38
C GLN A 60 3.67 -4.74 24.70
N ILE A 61 3.74 -5.24 23.46
CA ILE A 61 5.00 -5.33 22.70
C ILE A 61 5.47 -3.93 22.31
N TRP A 62 4.54 -3.04 21.97
CA TRP A 62 4.86 -1.69 21.50
C TRP A 62 5.41 -0.79 22.60
N ILE A 63 5.04 -1.03 23.86
CA ILE A 63 5.64 -0.34 25.02
C ILE A 63 7.15 -0.60 25.05
N ASP A 64 7.58 -1.84 24.89
CA ASP A 64 8.99 -2.20 24.96
C ASP A 64 9.75 -1.72 23.71
N ILE A 65 9.16 -1.84 22.52
CA ILE A 65 9.72 -1.26 21.28
C ILE A 65 9.98 0.24 21.43
N CYS A 66 8.99 0.99 21.95
CA CYS A 66 9.12 2.43 22.14
C CYS A 66 10.17 2.79 23.20
N ARG A 67 10.34 1.94 24.21
CA ARG A 67 11.34 2.12 25.26
C ARG A 67 12.76 1.92 24.71
N GLU A 68 12.98 0.82 23.99
CA GLU A 68 14.30 0.43 23.50
C GLU A 68 14.78 1.32 22.35
N ASN A 69 13.90 1.68 21.40
CA ASN A 69 14.26 2.52 20.26
C ASN A 69 13.77 3.98 20.39
N ARG A 70 13.68 4.47 21.63
CA ARG A 70 13.06 5.77 21.96
C ARG A 70 13.62 6.92 21.14
N VAL A 71 14.96 7.05 21.06
CA VAL A 71 15.62 8.19 20.44
C VAL A 71 15.27 8.27 18.95
N ALA A 72 15.45 7.17 18.21
CA ALA A 72 15.16 7.19 16.78
C ALA A 72 13.66 7.31 16.48
N ILE A 73 12.80 6.80 17.37
CA ILE A 73 11.34 6.98 17.25
C ILE A 73 10.96 8.45 17.41
N LEU A 74 11.54 9.16 18.39
CA LEU A 74 11.29 10.59 18.58
C LEU A 74 11.73 11.39 17.36
N ASP A 75 12.94 11.14 16.85
CA ASP A 75 13.42 11.79 15.62
C ASP A 75 12.48 11.54 14.42
N ALA A 76 11.98 10.31 14.28
CA ALA A 76 11.04 9.96 13.22
C ALA A 76 9.66 10.63 13.40
N LEU A 77 9.17 10.74 14.64
CA LEU A 77 7.94 11.47 14.97
C LEU A 77 8.08 12.95 14.66
N ASP A 78 9.18 13.59 15.03
CA ASP A 78 9.45 14.99 14.74
C ASP A 78 9.47 15.26 13.23
N GLY A 79 10.10 14.37 12.46
CA GLY A 79 10.06 14.42 11.00
C GLY A 79 8.63 14.32 10.44
N MET A 80 7.81 13.42 10.98
CA MET A 80 6.41 13.28 10.57
C MET A 80 5.57 14.52 10.94
N ILE A 81 5.75 15.06 12.14
CA ILE A 81 5.06 16.27 12.62
C ILE A 81 5.42 17.47 11.73
N SER A 82 6.70 17.64 11.40
CA SER A 82 7.14 18.68 10.46
C SER A 82 6.46 18.51 9.10
N GLY A 83 6.46 17.28 8.57
CA GLY A 83 5.81 16.98 7.29
C GLY A 83 4.30 17.24 7.29
N LEU A 84 3.60 16.92 8.37
CA LEU A 84 2.17 17.22 8.52
C LEU A 84 1.90 18.72 8.65
N THR A 85 2.76 19.45 9.37
CA THR A 85 2.68 20.92 9.51
C THR A 85 2.83 21.61 8.16
N GLU A 86 3.79 21.18 7.34
CA GLU A 86 3.95 21.69 5.98
C GLU A 86 2.74 21.36 5.09
N MET A 87 2.23 20.13 5.14
CA MET A 87 1.03 19.75 4.37
C MET A 87 -0.18 20.58 4.78
N ARG A 88 -0.36 20.84 6.09
CA ARG A 88 -1.39 21.75 6.60
C ARG A 88 -1.25 23.13 5.97
N GLY A 89 -0.03 23.68 5.92
CA GLY A 89 0.25 24.98 5.30
C GLY A 89 -0.14 25.02 3.81
N ILE A 90 0.23 24.00 3.04
CA ILE A 90 -0.13 23.86 1.62
C ILE A 90 -1.65 23.86 1.41
N VAL A 91 -2.38 23.12 2.25
CA VAL A 91 -3.85 23.03 2.19
C VAL A 91 -4.49 24.36 2.60
N GLU A 92 -3.99 24.99 3.66
CA GLU A 92 -4.48 26.28 4.17
C GLU A 92 -4.29 27.40 3.14
N SER A 93 -3.16 27.42 2.44
CA SER A 93 -2.88 28.41 1.39
C SER A 93 -3.54 28.09 0.04
N GLN A 94 -4.24 26.96 -0.08
CA GLN A 94 -4.83 26.47 -1.33
C GLN A 94 -3.81 26.36 -2.47
N ASP A 95 -2.56 26.02 -2.15
CA ASP A 95 -1.49 25.91 -3.15
C ASP A 95 -1.59 24.57 -3.90
N ASN A 96 -2.39 24.57 -4.96
CA ASN A 96 -2.62 23.40 -5.80
C ASN A 96 -1.34 22.85 -6.44
N GLN A 97 -0.36 23.70 -6.74
CA GLN A 97 0.88 23.28 -7.38
C GLN A 97 1.78 22.54 -6.38
N ALA A 98 1.95 23.08 -5.18
CA ALA A 98 2.69 22.43 -4.10
C ALA A 98 2.01 21.12 -3.67
N LEU A 99 0.67 21.10 -3.59
CA LEU A 99 -0.09 19.89 -3.27
C LEU A 99 0.12 18.79 -4.31
N LEU A 100 0.00 19.12 -5.60
CA LEU A 100 0.22 18.17 -6.70
C LEU A 100 1.65 17.62 -6.68
N ALA A 101 2.65 18.47 -6.46
CA ALA A 101 4.05 18.07 -6.39
C ALA A 101 4.29 17.08 -5.24
N ARG A 102 3.73 17.37 -4.05
CA ARG A 102 3.87 16.51 -2.85
C ARG A 102 3.20 15.15 -3.04
N LEU A 103 1.98 15.12 -3.57
CA LEU A 103 1.25 13.88 -3.87
C LEU A 103 1.93 13.06 -4.96
N SER A 104 2.46 13.71 -6.00
CA SER A 104 3.18 13.03 -7.09
C SER A 104 4.48 12.40 -6.59
N THR A 105 5.22 13.11 -5.73
CA THR A 105 6.43 12.59 -5.09
C THR A 105 6.13 11.35 -4.27
N ALA A 106 5.07 11.39 -3.44
CA ALA A 106 4.64 10.23 -2.64
C ALA A 106 4.22 9.04 -3.53
N ARG A 107 3.46 9.29 -4.60
CA ARG A 107 3.06 8.27 -5.58
C ARG A 107 4.28 7.59 -6.20
N ASN A 108 5.25 8.38 -6.67
CA ASN A 108 6.46 7.87 -7.30
C ASN A 108 7.33 7.08 -6.31
N ALA A 109 7.50 7.57 -5.08
CA ALA A 109 8.23 6.86 -4.03
C ALA A 109 7.60 5.49 -3.73
N ARG A 110 6.26 5.43 -3.64
CA ARG A 110 5.54 4.17 -3.43
C ARG A 110 5.66 3.21 -4.62
N ALA A 111 5.57 3.72 -5.86
CA ALA A 111 5.74 2.90 -7.06
C ALA A 111 7.14 2.26 -7.15
N ASN A 112 8.14 2.90 -6.55
CA ASN A 112 9.52 2.41 -6.51
C ASN A 112 9.82 1.52 -5.29
N LEU A 113 8.84 1.25 -4.40
CA LEU A 113 9.05 0.27 -3.34
C LEU A 113 9.27 -1.10 -3.98
N PRO A 114 10.32 -1.84 -3.59
CA PRO A 114 10.51 -3.18 -4.08
C PRO A 114 9.29 -4.02 -3.69
N GLY A 115 8.58 -4.54 -4.69
CA GLY A 115 7.64 -5.63 -4.46
C GLY A 115 8.39 -6.80 -3.82
N ARG A 116 7.68 -7.77 -3.22
CA ARG A 116 8.25 -9.04 -2.74
C ARG A 116 8.92 -9.90 -3.84
N VAL A 117 9.08 -9.35 -5.03
CA VAL A 117 9.70 -9.96 -6.19
C VAL A 117 11.21 -9.77 -6.08
N HIS A 118 11.93 -10.88 -5.94
CA HIS A 118 13.37 -10.92 -6.18
C HIS A 118 13.64 -10.36 -7.59
N GLU A 119 14.50 -9.34 -7.70
CA GLU A 119 14.98 -8.75 -8.96
C GLU A 119 13.92 -8.02 -9.81
N LEU A 120 13.69 -6.74 -9.49
CA LEU A 120 12.83 -5.78 -10.22
C LEU A 120 13.20 -5.53 -11.70
N MET A 121 14.28 -6.10 -12.22
CA MET A 121 14.76 -5.74 -13.57
C MET A 121 14.03 -6.49 -14.71
N ASP A 122 13.37 -7.62 -14.42
CA ASP A 122 12.75 -8.46 -15.46
C ASP A 122 11.27 -8.82 -15.19
N VAL A 123 10.53 -7.96 -14.50
CA VAL A 123 9.08 -8.14 -14.27
C VAL A 123 8.24 -7.05 -14.93
N CYS A 124 6.96 -7.35 -15.19
CA CYS A 124 5.97 -6.40 -15.67
C CYS A 124 4.65 -6.54 -14.92
N GLU A 125 3.87 -5.47 -14.92
CA GLU A 125 2.50 -5.46 -14.40
C GLU A 125 1.51 -5.85 -15.49
N VAL A 126 0.55 -6.73 -15.16
CA VAL A 126 -0.56 -7.09 -16.03
C VAL A 126 -1.85 -6.86 -15.25
N ARG A 127 -2.68 -5.93 -15.72
CA ARG A 127 -3.97 -5.59 -15.09
C ARG A 127 -5.08 -6.28 -15.85
N VAL A 128 -5.87 -7.11 -15.16
CA VAL A 128 -6.93 -7.92 -15.74
C VAL A 128 -8.25 -7.59 -15.05
N PRO A 129 -9.21 -6.94 -15.74
CA PRO A 129 -10.56 -6.79 -15.21
C PRO A 129 -11.17 -8.17 -14.92
N ILE A 130 -11.65 -8.38 -13.70
CA ILE A 130 -12.30 -9.63 -13.29
C ILE A 130 -13.80 -9.51 -13.64
N PRO A 131 -14.33 -10.32 -14.57
CA PRO A 131 -15.76 -10.37 -14.81
C PRO A 131 -16.51 -10.83 -13.55
N ASP A 132 -17.67 -10.24 -13.29
CA ASP A 132 -18.54 -10.61 -12.16
C ASP A 132 -19.26 -11.95 -12.45
N ARG A 133 -18.51 -13.04 -12.34
CA ARG A 133 -19.01 -14.42 -12.42
C ARG A 133 -18.16 -15.33 -11.55
N SER A 134 -18.78 -16.40 -11.06
CA SER A 134 -18.08 -17.43 -10.28
C SER A 134 -16.91 -18.01 -11.08
N GLY A 135 -15.77 -18.19 -10.41
CA GLY A 135 -14.55 -18.78 -10.98
C GLY A 135 -13.73 -17.86 -11.89
N ALA A 136 -14.13 -16.61 -12.14
CA ALA A 136 -13.41 -15.71 -13.04
C ALA A 136 -11.95 -15.47 -12.64
N ALA A 137 -11.69 -15.20 -11.35
CA ALA A 137 -10.33 -15.05 -10.85
C ALA A 137 -9.55 -16.37 -10.92
N ALA A 138 -10.19 -17.49 -10.55
CA ALA A 138 -9.57 -18.81 -10.61
C ALA A 138 -9.10 -19.15 -12.03
N GLU A 139 -9.89 -18.82 -13.06
CA GLU A 139 -9.54 -19.04 -14.46
C GLU A 139 -8.26 -18.29 -14.87
N ILE A 140 -8.04 -17.07 -14.34
CA ILE A 140 -6.81 -16.31 -14.59
C ILE A 140 -5.59 -17.00 -13.96
N PHE A 141 -5.72 -17.47 -12.71
CA PHE A 141 -4.63 -18.17 -12.02
C PHE A 141 -4.35 -19.55 -12.62
N THR A 142 -5.38 -20.31 -13.00
CA THR A 142 -5.24 -21.59 -13.69
C THR A 142 -4.55 -21.40 -15.04
N LEU A 143 -4.92 -20.36 -15.80
CA LEU A 143 -4.24 -20.02 -17.04
C LEU A 143 -2.74 -19.74 -16.82
N ALA A 144 -2.40 -18.97 -15.78
CA ALA A 144 -1.00 -18.69 -15.47
C ALA A 144 -0.23 -19.99 -15.18
N ALA A 145 -0.82 -20.90 -14.41
CA ALA A 145 -0.25 -22.22 -14.14
C ALA A 145 -0.10 -23.07 -15.40
N ASP A 146 -1.12 -23.14 -16.26
CA ASP A 146 -1.10 -23.89 -17.52
C ASP A 146 -0.01 -23.40 -18.47
N LEU A 147 0.28 -22.10 -18.46
CA LEU A 147 1.30 -21.46 -19.29
C LEU A 147 2.69 -21.39 -18.62
N GLY A 148 2.84 -21.90 -17.39
CA GLY A 148 4.09 -21.82 -16.64
C GLY A 148 4.50 -20.40 -16.26
N VAL A 149 3.54 -19.48 -16.15
CA VAL A 149 3.76 -18.07 -15.78
C VAL A 149 3.84 -17.95 -14.27
N ASN A 150 5.00 -17.57 -13.75
CA ASN A 150 5.16 -17.28 -12.33
C ASN A 150 4.52 -15.93 -11.97
N ILE A 151 3.58 -15.95 -11.01
CA ILE A 151 2.97 -14.74 -10.46
C ILE A 151 3.71 -14.38 -9.18
N ALA A 152 4.59 -13.39 -9.28
CA ALA A 152 5.43 -12.96 -8.18
C ALA A 152 4.67 -12.12 -7.13
N ASN A 153 3.63 -11.41 -7.57
CA ASN A 153 2.70 -10.72 -6.68
C ASN A 153 1.33 -10.56 -7.35
N PHE A 154 0.28 -10.45 -6.54
CA PHE A 154 -1.05 -10.09 -7.03
C PHE A 154 -1.80 -9.20 -6.03
N GLU A 155 -2.64 -8.31 -6.55
CA GLU A 155 -3.52 -7.46 -5.78
C GLU A 155 -4.88 -7.38 -6.49
N VAL A 156 -5.97 -7.29 -5.72
CA VAL A 156 -7.30 -6.97 -6.26
C VAL A 156 -7.61 -5.54 -5.90
N SER A 157 -7.66 -4.67 -6.90
CA SER A 157 -8.02 -3.27 -6.75
C SER A 157 -9.49 -3.06 -7.14
N HIS A 158 -10.25 -2.35 -6.31
CA HIS A 158 -11.62 -1.94 -6.62
C HIS A 158 -11.61 -0.49 -7.13
N SER A 159 -12.17 -0.26 -8.31
CA SER A 159 -12.40 1.11 -8.78
C SER A 159 -13.52 1.76 -7.97
N VAL A 160 -13.36 3.04 -7.62
CA VAL A 160 -14.39 3.84 -6.94
C VAL A 160 -15.58 4.13 -7.89
N GLU A 161 -15.38 4.00 -9.20
CA GLU A 161 -16.35 4.36 -10.25
C GLU A 161 -16.95 3.15 -10.99
N GLY A 162 -16.69 1.91 -10.56
CA GLY A 162 -17.29 0.74 -11.22
C GLY A 162 -17.28 -0.54 -10.40
N ASP A 163 -18.33 -1.35 -10.56
CA ASP A 163 -18.58 -2.63 -9.87
C ASP A 163 -17.63 -3.78 -10.28
N ARG A 164 -16.45 -3.49 -10.86
CA ARG A 164 -15.52 -4.52 -11.35
C ARG A 164 -14.19 -4.43 -10.62
N GLY A 165 -13.82 -5.52 -9.95
CA GLY A 165 -12.48 -5.71 -9.43
C GLY A 165 -11.47 -5.84 -10.57
N ILE A 166 -10.31 -5.22 -10.42
CA ILE A 166 -9.17 -5.37 -11.33
C ILE A 166 -8.13 -6.21 -10.60
N LEU A 167 -7.78 -7.35 -11.17
CA LEU A 167 -6.64 -8.15 -10.71
C LEU A 167 -5.37 -7.55 -11.29
N VAL A 168 -4.48 -7.06 -10.44
CA VAL A 168 -3.15 -6.57 -10.81
C VAL A 168 -2.15 -7.67 -10.51
N LEU A 169 -1.44 -8.15 -11.53
CA LEU A 169 -0.49 -9.24 -11.44
C LEU A 169 0.91 -8.72 -11.76
N ILE A 170 1.91 -9.11 -10.97
CA ILE A 170 3.32 -8.91 -11.29
C ILE A 170 3.89 -10.25 -11.73
N ILE A 171 4.36 -10.30 -12.98
CA ILE A 171 4.90 -11.52 -13.60
C ILE A 171 6.23 -11.21 -14.29
N ASP A 172 6.95 -12.26 -14.70
CA ASP A 172 8.17 -12.11 -15.49
C ASP A 172 7.86 -11.50 -16.87
N LYS A 173 8.64 -10.50 -17.27
CA LYS A 173 8.46 -9.76 -18.54
C LYS A 173 8.57 -10.67 -19.76
N ALA A 174 9.39 -11.71 -19.69
CA ALA A 174 9.52 -12.72 -20.75
C ALA A 174 8.20 -13.48 -21.01
N SER A 175 7.35 -13.59 -19.99
CA SER A 175 6.07 -14.31 -20.03
C SER A 175 4.88 -13.41 -20.38
N ALA A 176 5.09 -12.09 -20.48
CA ALA A 176 4.04 -11.09 -20.59
C ALA A 176 3.16 -11.28 -21.83
N GLU A 177 3.77 -11.39 -23.02
CA GLU A 177 3.02 -11.54 -24.27
C GLU A 177 2.28 -12.88 -24.36
N MET A 178 2.89 -13.96 -23.88
CA MET A 178 2.25 -15.28 -23.85
C MET A 178 1.02 -15.26 -22.94
N PHE A 179 1.17 -14.69 -21.74
CA PHE A 179 0.08 -14.60 -20.77
C PHE A 179 -1.05 -13.69 -21.28
N ARG A 180 -0.71 -12.53 -21.87
CA ARG A 180 -1.66 -11.61 -22.51
C ARG A 180 -2.46 -12.32 -23.61
N GLY A 181 -1.79 -13.06 -24.48
CA GLY A 181 -2.45 -13.85 -25.53
C GLY A 181 -3.41 -14.89 -24.97
N GLY A 182 -2.99 -15.65 -23.95
CA GLY A 182 -3.85 -16.63 -23.28
C GLY A 182 -5.10 -16.01 -22.62
N LEU A 183 -4.93 -14.84 -22.00
CA LEU A 183 -6.02 -14.08 -21.37
C LEU A 183 -7.02 -13.59 -22.42
N MET A 184 -6.54 -13.01 -23.52
CA MET A 184 -7.39 -12.56 -24.62
C MET A 184 -8.16 -13.71 -25.27
N ALA A 185 -7.53 -14.87 -25.44
CA ALA A 185 -8.19 -16.07 -25.97
C ALA A 185 -9.35 -16.55 -25.08
N ARG A 186 -9.26 -16.32 -23.76
CA ARG A 186 -10.33 -16.58 -22.78
C ARG A 186 -11.27 -15.39 -22.56
N LYS A 187 -11.24 -14.39 -23.45
CA LYS A 187 -12.09 -13.18 -23.45
C LYS A 187 -11.86 -12.21 -22.28
N PHE A 188 -10.72 -12.33 -21.58
CA PHE A 188 -10.28 -11.26 -20.68
C PHE A 188 -9.72 -10.08 -21.49
N ARG A 189 -9.66 -8.90 -20.86
CA ARG A 189 -9.15 -7.67 -21.48
C ARG A 189 -7.95 -7.12 -20.70
N PRO A 190 -6.79 -7.79 -20.75
CA PRO A 190 -5.62 -7.35 -20.02
C PRO A 190 -5.04 -6.05 -20.58
N SER A 191 -4.48 -5.21 -19.71
CA SER A 191 -3.59 -4.11 -20.05
C SER A 191 -2.23 -4.34 -19.39
N ILE A 192 -1.15 -4.17 -20.16
CA ILE A 192 0.24 -4.19 -19.69
C ILE A 192 0.71 -2.74 -19.59
#